data_AF-A0A7W1D5C7-F1
#
_entry.id   AF-A0A7W1D5C7-F1
#
_cell.length_a   1.000
_cell.length_b   1.000
_cell.length_c   1.000
_cell.angle_alpha   90.00
_cell.angle_beta   90.00
_cell.angle_gamma   90.00
#
_symmetry.space_group_name_H-M   'P 1'
#
loop_
_entity.id
_entity.type
_entity.pdbx_description
1 polymer ?
#
loop_
_entity_poly.entity_id
_entity_poly.type
_entity_poly.pdbx_seq_one_letter_code
_entity_poly.pdbx_strand_id
1 'polypeptide(L)'
;MRPTQDQKAATFRGLHGGEAFIIPNPWDAGSAKVLEALGFKALATTSSGLAFTLGRSDGGSTLDEVIDHIRMLDQSTSLPISVDLENGYGPHPEDAASAITRAAEAGAVGGSIEDYDP
;
A
#
# COMPACT_ATOMS: atom_id res chain seq x y z
N MET A 1 21.92 -2.36 -2.39
CA MET A 1 21.38 -0.99 -2.52
C MET A 1 19.86 -1.12 -2.56
N ARG A 2 19.10 -0.28 -1.85
CA ARG A 2 17.62 -0.32 -1.94
C ARG A 2 17.20 0.14 -3.35
N PRO A 3 16.22 -0.52 -3.99
CA PRO A 3 15.73 -0.10 -5.30
C PRO A 3 15.08 1.27 -5.20
N THR A 4 15.17 2.05 -6.27
CA THR A 4 14.41 3.31 -6.40
C THR A 4 12.91 3.02 -6.53
N GLN A 5 12.08 4.03 -6.28
CA GLN A 5 10.64 3.91 -6.50
C GLN A 5 10.31 3.52 -7.94
N ASP A 6 10.98 4.12 -8.93
CA ASP A 6 10.80 3.77 -10.36
C ASP A 6 11.12 2.31 -10.64
N GLN A 7 12.16 1.75 -10.01
CA GLN A 7 12.52 0.33 -10.14
C GLN A 7 11.45 -0.57 -9.51
N LYS A 8 10.93 -0.20 -8.33
CA LYS A 8 9.80 -0.89 -7.70
C LYS A 8 8.56 -0.85 -8.60
N ALA A 9 8.24 0.31 -9.20
CA ALA A 9 7.09 0.48 -10.08
C ALA A 9 7.21 -0.35 -11.37
N ALA A 10 8.39 -0.37 -12.00
CA ALA A 10 8.66 -1.19 -13.17
C ALA A 10 8.53 -2.69 -12.83
N THR A 11 9.05 -3.10 -11.67
CA THR A 11 8.92 -4.48 -11.17
C THR A 11 7.46 -4.86 -10.96
N PHE A 12 6.69 -4.01 -10.24
CA PHE A 12 5.29 -4.25 -9.94
C PHE A 12 4.44 -4.37 -11.22
N ARG A 13 4.65 -3.48 -12.19
CA ARG A 13 4.00 -3.56 -13.50
C ARG A 13 4.35 -4.86 -14.23
N GLY A 14 5.62 -5.28 -14.17
CA GLY A 14 6.09 -6.52 -14.80
C GLY A 14 5.41 -7.77 -14.24
N LEU A 15 5.11 -7.81 -12.94
CA LEU A 15 4.41 -8.95 -12.31
C LEU A 15 3.02 -9.21 -12.91
N HIS A 16 2.32 -8.16 -13.36
CA HIS A 16 0.98 -8.28 -13.93
C HIS A 16 0.96 -8.77 -15.38
N GLY A 17 2.10 -8.76 -16.07
CA GLY A 17 2.23 -9.28 -17.43
C GLY A 17 2.55 -10.78 -17.50
N GLY A 18 2.78 -11.43 -16.35
CA GLY A 18 3.19 -12.83 -16.25
C GLY A 18 2.06 -13.76 -15.79
N GLU A 19 2.44 -14.85 -15.13
CA GLU A 19 1.51 -15.76 -14.45
C GLU A 19 0.90 -15.10 -13.20
N ALA A 20 -0.21 -15.66 -12.72
CA ALA A 20 -0.81 -15.22 -11.48
C ALA A 20 0.20 -15.28 -10.32
N PHE A 21 0.21 -14.26 -9.47
CA PHE A 21 1.09 -14.16 -8.32
C PHE A 21 0.31 -13.76 -7.08
N ILE A 22 0.88 -14.07 -5.91
CA ILE A 22 0.27 -13.73 -4.62
C ILE A 22 0.88 -12.43 -4.10
N ILE A 23 0.01 -11.53 -3.64
CA ILE A 23 0.35 -10.25 -3.01
C ILE A 23 -0.21 -10.25 -1.57
N PRO A 24 0.58 -10.63 -0.55
CA PRO A 24 0.12 -10.69 0.83
C PRO A 24 0.03 -9.29 1.46
N ASN A 25 -0.75 -9.19 2.55
CA ASN A 25 -1.06 -7.93 3.21
C ASN A 25 -0.41 -7.79 4.60
N PRO A 26 0.79 -7.21 4.73
CA PRO A 26 1.34 -6.83 6.04
C PRO A 26 0.60 -5.65 6.66
N TRP A 27 0.60 -5.59 7.99
CA TRP A 27 0.04 -4.48 8.79
C TRP A 27 1.10 -3.76 9.64
N ASP A 28 2.37 -4.19 9.58
CA ASP A 28 3.51 -3.54 10.24
C ASP A 28 4.86 -3.85 9.55
N ALA A 29 5.94 -3.22 10.01
CA ALA A 29 7.29 -3.44 9.47
C ALA A 29 7.80 -4.87 9.70
N GLY A 30 7.35 -5.55 10.76
CA GLY A 30 7.79 -6.90 11.10
C GLY A 30 7.24 -7.92 10.11
N SER A 31 5.93 -7.90 9.91
CA SER A 31 5.21 -8.71 8.94
C SER A 31 5.71 -8.45 7.52
N ALA A 32 5.96 -7.20 7.13
CA ALA A 32 6.53 -6.87 5.82
C ALA A 32 7.88 -7.56 5.56
N LYS A 33 8.80 -7.48 6.54
CA LYS A 33 10.12 -8.14 6.46
C LYS A 33 10.02 -9.66 6.43
N VAL A 34 9.10 -10.24 7.20
CA VAL A 34 8.85 -11.69 7.18
C VAL A 34 8.34 -12.12 5.80
N LEU A 35 7.38 -11.40 5.22
CA LEU A 35 6.84 -11.72 3.90
C LEU A 35 7.91 -11.58 2.80
N GLU A 36 8.75 -10.55 2.86
CA GLU A 36 9.90 -10.42 1.96
C GLU A 36 10.87 -11.60 2.11
N ALA A 37 11.21 -11.99 3.35
CA ALA A 37 12.09 -13.14 3.61
C ALA A 37 11.50 -14.48 3.15
N LEU A 38 10.17 -14.60 3.12
CA LEU A 38 9.45 -15.75 2.55
C LEU A 38 9.45 -15.77 1.01
N GLY A 39 9.93 -14.70 0.37
CA GLY A 39 10.18 -14.66 -1.08
C GLY A 39 9.05 -14.08 -1.93
N PHE A 40 8.03 -13.48 -1.31
CA PHE A 40 6.98 -12.75 -2.02
C PHE A 40 7.58 -11.61 -2.88
N LYS A 41 6.88 -11.24 -3.95
CA LYS A 41 7.39 -10.30 -4.97
C LYS A 41 6.81 -8.91 -4.89
N ALA A 42 5.73 -8.75 -4.13
CA ALA A 42 5.05 -7.49 -3.86
C ALA A 42 4.29 -7.61 -2.54
N LEU A 43 3.91 -6.48 -1.96
CA LEU A 43 3.05 -6.38 -0.78
C LEU A 43 1.88 -5.45 -1.09
N ALA A 44 0.73 -5.70 -0.48
CA ALA A 44 -0.39 -4.76 -0.49
C ALA A 44 -0.69 -4.31 0.94
N THR A 45 -1.07 -3.06 1.18
CA THR A 45 -1.61 -2.71 2.51
C THR A 45 -3.02 -3.27 2.67
N THR A 46 -3.60 -3.12 3.86
CA THR A 46 -5.02 -3.43 4.12
C THR A 46 -5.57 -2.40 5.10
N SER A 47 -6.69 -1.76 4.77
CA SER A 47 -7.38 -0.79 5.62
C SER A 47 -7.70 -1.39 7.00
N SER A 48 -8.34 -2.56 7.00
CA SER A 48 -8.75 -3.28 8.22
C SER A 48 -7.56 -3.64 9.10
N GLY A 49 -6.47 -4.14 8.50
CA GLY A 49 -5.27 -4.50 9.26
C GLY A 49 -4.65 -3.30 9.95
N LEU A 50 -4.50 -2.17 9.25
CA LEU A 50 -4.03 -0.92 9.86
C LEU A 50 -4.98 -0.45 10.98
N ALA A 51 -6.28 -0.38 10.71
CA ALA A 51 -7.28 0.07 11.68
C ALA A 51 -7.24 -0.78 12.97
N PHE A 52 -7.11 -2.10 12.85
CA PHE A 52 -7.00 -2.99 14.01
C PHE A 52 -5.73 -2.75 14.83
N THR A 53 -4.60 -2.40 14.21
CA THR A 53 -3.40 -2.01 14.96
C THR A 53 -3.61 -0.74 15.79
N LEU A 54 -4.52 0.14 15.34
CA LEU A 54 -4.90 1.37 16.03
C LEU A 54 -6.07 1.19 17.02
N GLY A 55 -6.60 -0.04 17.15
CA GLY A 55 -7.75 -0.33 18.00
C GLY A 55 -9.07 0.22 17.45
N ARG A 56 -9.20 0.37 16.14
CA ARG A 56 -10.40 0.88 15.44
C ARG A 56 -10.98 -0.17 14.50
N SER A 57 -12.25 -0.02 14.17
CA SER A 57 -12.87 -0.78 13.08
C SER A 57 -12.33 -0.33 11.72
N ASP A 58 -12.48 -1.19 10.71
CA ASP A 58 -12.18 -0.87 9.31
C ASP A 58 -12.85 0.46 8.86
N GLY A 59 -12.20 1.21 7.99
CA GLY A 59 -12.57 2.59 7.60
C GLY A 59 -12.32 3.66 8.67
N GLY A 60 -11.72 3.29 9.81
CA GLY A 60 -11.42 4.21 10.92
C GLY A 60 -10.08 4.94 10.84
N SER A 61 -9.31 4.75 9.76
CA SER A 61 -8.01 5.37 9.56
C SER A 61 -8.15 6.67 8.76
N THR A 62 -7.35 7.67 9.09
CA THR A 62 -7.23 8.90 8.30
C THR A 62 -6.23 8.71 7.15
N LEU A 63 -6.34 9.51 6.10
CA LEU A 63 -5.35 9.50 5.01
C LEU A 63 -3.92 9.74 5.55
N ASP A 64 -3.75 10.62 6.54
CA ASP A 64 -2.44 10.89 7.15
C ASP A 64 -1.84 9.63 7.81
N GLU A 65 -2.66 8.87 8.55
CA GLU A 65 -2.25 7.59 9.15
C GLU A 65 -1.88 6.55 8.08
N VAL A 66 -2.63 6.48 6.98
CA VAL A 66 -2.32 5.59 5.85
C VAL A 66 -1.01 5.99 5.18
N ILE A 67 -0.78 7.29 4.95
CA ILE A 67 0.45 7.80 4.37
C ILE A 67 1.66 7.47 5.26
N ASP A 68 1.54 7.61 6.58
CA ASP A 68 2.61 7.24 7.50
C ASP A 68 2.85 5.72 7.53
N HIS A 69 1.79 4.93 7.41
CA HIS A 69 1.88 3.48 7.27
C HIS A 69 2.64 3.07 5.99
N ILE A 70 2.35 3.70 4.84
CA ILE A 70 3.08 3.47 3.58
C ILE A 70 4.57 3.78 3.76
N ARG A 71 4.93 4.93 4.34
CA ARG A 71 6.34 5.31 4.56
C ARG A 71 7.07 4.30 5.41
N MET A 72 6.41 3.83 6.48
CA MET A 72 6.96 2.80 7.36
C MET A 72 7.21 1.50 6.61
N LEU A 73 6.26 1.04 5.79
CA LEU A 73 6.42 -0.18 5.01
C LEU A 73 7.50 -0.03 3.93
N ASP A 74 7.52 1.05 3.16
CA ASP A 74 8.52 1.31 2.11
C ASP A 74 9.95 1.33 2.67
N GLN A 75 10.13 1.91 3.86
CA GLN A 75 11.42 1.93 4.55
C GLN A 75 11.83 0.55 5.07
N SER A 76 10.87 -0.35 5.30
CA SER A 76 11.09 -1.67 5.90
C SER A 76 11.44 -2.77 4.91
N THR A 77 11.12 -2.60 3.61
CA THR A 77 11.25 -3.63 2.58
C THR A 77 11.81 -3.11 1.24
N SER A 78 12.44 -3.99 0.46
CA SER A 78 12.82 -3.68 -0.94
C SER A 78 11.70 -3.96 -1.95
N LEU A 79 10.60 -4.58 -1.54
CA LEU A 79 9.49 -4.93 -2.41
C LEU A 79 8.64 -3.71 -2.82
N PRO A 80 7.97 -3.79 -3.99
CA PRO A 80 6.91 -2.84 -4.35
C PRO A 80 5.70 -2.98 -3.42
N ILE A 81 5.07 -1.85 -3.11
CA ILE A 81 3.89 -1.76 -2.26
C ILE A 81 2.72 -1.20 -3.06
N SER A 82 1.61 -1.92 -3.07
CA SER A 82 0.29 -1.44 -3.50
C SER A 82 -0.49 -0.98 -2.28
N VAL A 83 -1.07 0.21 -2.30
CA VAL A 83 -1.83 0.74 -1.16
C VAL A 83 -3.34 0.58 -1.36
N ASP A 84 -4.01 0.12 -0.32
CA ASP A 84 -5.45 0.24 -0.15
C ASP A 84 -5.80 1.69 0.24
N LEU A 85 -6.43 2.44 -0.68
CA LEU A 85 -6.84 3.82 -0.47
C LEU A 85 -8.35 3.98 -0.26
N GLU A 86 -9.06 2.88 0.05
CA GLU A 86 -10.52 2.89 0.23
C GLU A 86 -11.20 3.63 -0.93
N ASN A 87 -12.15 4.52 -0.65
CA ASN A 87 -12.85 5.32 -1.66
C ASN A 87 -12.08 6.58 -2.13
N GLY A 88 -10.81 6.74 -1.72
CA GLY A 88 -10.02 7.93 -2.03
C GLY A 88 -10.07 9.06 -0.99
N TYR A 89 -10.62 8.80 0.21
CA TYR A 89 -10.61 9.71 1.36
C TYR A 89 -11.39 11.03 1.15
N GLY A 90 -12.36 11.01 0.26
CA GLY A 90 -13.31 12.10 0.07
C GLY A 90 -14.24 11.87 -1.11
N PRO A 91 -15.37 12.61 -1.20
CA PRO A 91 -16.41 12.37 -2.19
C PRO A 91 -16.09 12.94 -3.58
N HIS A 92 -15.02 13.73 -3.72
CA HIS A 92 -14.69 14.41 -4.96
C HIS A 92 -13.52 13.71 -5.69
N PRO A 93 -13.49 13.72 -7.03
CA PRO A 93 -12.36 13.19 -7.80
C PRO A 93 -10.99 13.78 -7.40
N GLU A 94 -10.98 15.04 -6.96
CA GLU A 94 -9.81 15.73 -6.45
C GLU A 94 -9.25 15.10 -5.16
N ASP A 95 -10.12 14.53 -4.32
CA ASP A 95 -9.72 13.84 -3.09
C ASP A 95 -8.95 12.56 -3.44
N ALA A 96 -9.50 11.74 -4.35
CA ALA A 96 -8.83 10.55 -4.85
C ALA A 96 -7.50 10.88 -5.56
N ALA A 97 -7.47 11.95 -6.36
CA ALA A 97 -6.23 12.41 -7.01
C ALA A 97 -5.16 12.84 -5.99
N SER A 98 -5.57 13.52 -4.92
CA SER A 98 -4.71 13.90 -3.80
C SER A 98 -4.19 12.66 -3.06
N ALA A 99 -5.06 11.70 -2.74
CA ALA A 99 -4.68 10.45 -2.08
C ALA A 99 -3.64 9.66 -2.89
N ILE A 100 -3.85 9.50 -4.21
CA ILE A 100 -2.89 8.84 -5.11
C ILE A 100 -1.55 9.55 -5.12
N THR A 101 -1.55 10.88 -5.24
CA THR A 101 -0.31 11.69 -5.27
C THR A 101 0.47 11.53 -3.97
N ARG A 102 -0.21 11.67 -2.83
CA ARG A 102 0.41 11.54 -1.50
C ARG A 102 0.93 10.12 -1.23
N ALA A 103 0.21 9.10 -1.68
CA ALA A 103 0.65 7.71 -1.57
C ALA A 103 1.91 7.43 -2.39
N ALA A 104 1.97 7.97 -3.62
CA ALA A 104 3.17 7.90 -4.43
C ALA A 104 4.34 8.64 -3.76
N GLU A 105 4.14 9.85 -3.23
CA GLU A 105 5.20 10.58 -2.48
C GLU A 105 5.70 9.81 -1.25
N ALA A 106 4.87 8.95 -0.66
CA ALA A 106 5.22 8.10 0.46
C ALA A 106 5.98 6.81 0.09
N GLY A 107 6.08 6.49 -1.20
CA GLY A 107 6.84 5.33 -1.72
C GLY A 107 5.99 4.21 -2.30
N ALA A 108 4.65 4.31 -2.28
CA ALA A 108 3.80 3.33 -2.95
C ALA A 108 4.00 3.37 -4.47
N VAL A 109 3.76 2.25 -5.15
CA VAL A 109 3.90 2.13 -6.62
C VAL A 109 2.65 1.58 -7.31
N GLY A 110 1.59 1.38 -6.54
CA GLY A 110 0.26 0.99 -6.98
C GLY A 110 -0.75 1.29 -5.88
N GLY A 111 -2.04 1.20 -6.20
CA GLY A 111 -3.09 1.29 -5.21
C GLY A 111 -4.46 0.98 -5.77
N SER A 112 -5.43 0.81 -4.88
CA SER A 112 -6.86 0.61 -5.19
C SER A 112 -7.67 1.82 -4.75
N ILE A 113 -8.66 2.19 -5.57
CA ILE A 113 -9.76 3.09 -5.23
C ILE A 113 -11.04 2.31 -5.49
N GLU A 114 -11.90 2.18 -4.49
CA GLU A 114 -13.18 1.49 -4.61
C GLU A 114 -14.34 2.47 -4.86
N ASP A 115 -15.47 1.94 -5.30
CA ASP A 115 -16.70 2.67 -5.60
C ASP A 115 -17.77 2.53 -4.49
N TYR A 116 -17.34 2.10 -3.29
CA TYR A 116 -18.18 2.02 -2.11
C TYR A 116 -18.11 3.33 -1.30
N ASP A 117 -19.27 3.83 -0.86
CA ASP A 117 -19.41 5.01 -0.01
C ASP A 117 -20.35 4.65 1.16
N PRO A 118 -19.85 4.60 2.41
CA PRO A 118 -20.60 4.08 3.57
C PRO A 118 -21.74 4.96 4.10
#